data_AF-A0A183ELL6-F1
#
_entry.id   AF-A0A183ELL6-F1
#
_cell.length_a   1.000
_cell.length_b   1.000
_cell.length_c   1.000
_cell.angle_alpha   90.00
_cell.angle_beta   90.00
_cell.angle_gamma   90.00
#
_symmetry.space_group_name_H-M   'P 1'
#
loop_
_entity.id
_entity.type
_entity.pdbx_description
1 polymer ?
#
loop_
_entity_poly.entity_id
_entity_poly.type
_entity_poly.pdbx_seq_one_letter_code
_entity_poly.pdbx_strand_id
1 'polypeptide(L)'
;VPVYKGAAAPLVARTEKNEQASDFFGRDGIGDQPHAFPEIVATDALSFVPDKPAAVALIELFRKTLDVTLICIGLLTNIALALQLDPAFAKMPREVVIMGGNLHGTFLINNSLIICWETPSLTLPLISTIAIL
;
A
#
# COMPACT_ATOMS: atom_id res chain seq x y z
N VAL A 1 17.92 2.26 4.70
CA VAL A 1 16.59 2.86 4.42
C VAL A 1 15.61 2.30 5.44
N PRO A 2 14.85 3.12 6.19
CA PRO A 2 13.94 2.60 7.19
C PRO A 2 12.72 1.93 6.55
N VAL A 3 12.31 0.79 7.09
CA VAL A 3 11.10 0.06 6.68
C VAL A 3 10.08 0.17 7.80
N TYR A 4 8.84 0.55 7.48
CA TYR A 4 7.76 0.67 8.45
C TYR A 4 6.66 -0.33 8.13
N LYS A 5 6.22 -1.09 9.13
CA LYS A 5 5.15 -2.07 8.96
C LYS A 5 3.79 -1.35 8.87
N GLY A 6 3.02 -1.68 7.84
CA GLY A 6 1.70 -1.08 7.56
C GLY A 6 0.53 -1.89 8.07
N ALA A 7 -0.66 -1.56 7.57
CA ALA A 7 -1.90 -2.28 7.86
C ALA A 7 -1.81 -3.75 7.38
N ALA A 8 -2.20 -4.68 8.26
CA ALA A 8 -2.21 -6.12 7.97
C ALA A 8 -3.45 -6.57 7.18
N ALA A 9 -4.48 -5.71 7.08
CA ALA A 9 -5.74 -6.01 6.41
C ALA A 9 -6.34 -4.73 5.79
N PRO A 10 -7.22 -4.86 4.78
CA PRO A 10 -8.00 -3.74 4.25
C PRO A 10 -8.88 -3.07 5.32
N LEU A 11 -9.24 -1.79 5.14
CA LEU A 11 -10.09 -1.05 6.09
C LEU A 11 -11.53 -1.56 6.15
N VAL A 12 -12.03 -2.13 5.06
CA VAL A 12 -13.37 -2.71 4.99
C VAL A 12 -13.21 -4.20 4.72
N ALA A 13 -13.67 -5.02 5.66
CA ALA A 13 -13.68 -6.46 5.49
C ALA A 13 -14.63 -6.84 4.35
N ARG A 14 -14.17 -7.66 3.40
CA ARG A 14 -15.05 -8.29 2.40
C ARG A 14 -15.63 -9.58 2.97
N THR A 15 -16.92 -9.79 2.67
CA THR A 15 -17.70 -11.00 3.02
C THR A 15 -17.41 -12.17 2.09
N GLU A 16 -16.92 -11.89 0.89
CA GLU A 16 -16.44 -12.90 -0.05
C GLU A 16 -15.06 -13.32 0.44
N LYS A 17 -14.86 -14.63 0.60
CA LYS A 17 -13.63 -15.23 1.11
C LYS A 17 -12.44 -14.41 0.63
N ASN A 18 -11.54 -14.04 1.55
CA ASN A 18 -10.17 -13.71 1.21
C ASN A 18 -9.66 -14.87 0.36
N GLU A 19 -9.86 -14.78 -0.97
CA GLU A 19 -9.17 -15.62 -1.93
C GLU A 19 -7.72 -15.30 -1.61
N GLN A 20 -7.10 -16.26 -0.94
CA GLN A 20 -5.75 -16.15 -0.44
C GLN A 20 -4.89 -15.58 -1.55
N ALA A 21 -4.01 -14.63 -1.22
CA ALA A 21 -3.00 -14.13 -2.13
C ALA A 21 -2.53 -15.30 -2.98
N SER A 22 -2.83 -15.24 -4.28
CA SER A 22 -2.56 -16.38 -5.15
C SER A 22 -1.06 -16.69 -5.03
N ASP A 23 -0.70 -17.96 -4.88
CA ASP A 23 0.71 -18.43 -4.90
C ASP A 23 1.38 -18.21 -6.28
N PHE A 24 0.84 -17.32 -7.11
CA PHE A 24 1.34 -16.94 -8.43
C PHE A 24 2.81 -16.49 -8.38
N PHE A 25 3.23 -15.82 -7.29
CA PHE A 25 4.61 -15.41 -7.07
C PHE A 25 5.35 -16.33 -6.08
N GLY A 26 4.80 -17.49 -5.74
CA GLY A 26 5.28 -18.31 -4.62
C GLY A 26 4.61 -17.93 -3.30
N ARG A 27 4.80 -18.76 -2.27
CA ARG A 27 4.21 -18.57 -0.93
C ARG A 27 4.85 -17.40 -0.18
N ASP A 28 6.11 -17.12 -0.46
CA ASP A 28 6.84 -15.94 0.04
C ASP A 28 6.60 -14.67 -0.80
N GLY A 29 5.95 -14.79 -1.96
CA GLY A 29 5.68 -13.71 -2.90
C GLY A 29 6.86 -13.31 -3.79
N ILE A 30 7.99 -14.05 -3.74
CA ILE A 30 9.23 -13.75 -4.49
C ILE A 30 9.90 -15.01 -5.10
N GLY A 31 9.19 -16.13 -5.18
CA GLY A 31 9.63 -17.34 -5.91
C GLY A 31 10.10 -18.51 -5.05
N ASP A 32 9.89 -18.48 -3.72
CA ASP A 32 10.15 -19.58 -2.77
C ASP A 32 11.62 -20.08 -2.78
N GLN A 33 12.58 -19.15 -2.85
CA GLN A 33 14.03 -19.43 -2.87
C GLN A 33 14.75 -18.82 -1.65
N PRO A 34 14.50 -19.29 -0.41
CA PRO A 34 15.03 -18.65 0.80
C PRO A 34 16.56 -18.71 0.93
N HIS A 35 17.22 -19.65 0.25
CA HIS A 35 18.68 -19.84 0.26
C HIS A 35 19.39 -19.19 -0.94
N ALA A 36 18.66 -18.58 -1.87
CA ALA A 36 19.29 -17.81 -2.94
C ALA A 36 19.93 -16.54 -2.36
N PHE A 37 20.97 -16.00 -3.00
CA PHE A 37 21.62 -14.78 -2.53
C PHE A 37 20.74 -13.54 -2.82
N PRO A 38 20.50 -12.65 -1.83
CA PRO A 38 20.90 -12.73 -0.42
C PRO A 38 20.05 -13.73 0.38
N GLU A 39 20.70 -14.58 1.18
CA GLU A 39 19.99 -15.60 1.98
C GLU A 39 19.14 -14.93 3.06
N ILE A 40 17.90 -15.41 3.21
CA ILE A 40 16.97 -14.91 4.22
C ILE A 40 17.35 -15.47 5.59
N VAL A 41 17.60 -14.59 6.56
CA VAL A 41 17.85 -14.96 7.95
C VAL A 41 16.66 -14.60 8.83
N ALA A 42 16.47 -15.33 9.93
CA ALA A 42 15.33 -15.13 10.84
C ALA A 42 15.23 -13.69 11.40
N THR A 43 16.34 -12.97 11.47
CA THR A 43 16.39 -11.57 11.90
C THR A 43 15.80 -10.60 10.88
N ASP A 44 15.68 -10.97 9.61
CA ASP A 44 15.13 -10.11 8.56
C ASP A 44 13.64 -9.82 8.77
N ALA A 45 12.92 -10.77 9.38
CA ALA A 45 11.53 -10.58 9.78
C ALA A 45 11.35 -9.45 10.81
N LEU A 46 12.42 -9.06 11.50
CA LEU A 46 12.46 -7.95 12.47
C LEU A 46 13.14 -6.71 11.90
N SER A 47 13.54 -6.71 10.63
CA SER A 47 14.23 -5.59 9.97
C SER A 47 13.25 -4.49 9.55
N PHE A 48 12.50 -3.97 10.51
CA PHE A 48 11.61 -2.82 10.39
C PHE A 48 11.69 -1.95 11.65
N VAL A 49 11.24 -0.71 11.57
CA VAL A 49 11.21 0.19 12.74
C VAL A 49 10.08 -0.27 13.67
N PRO A 50 10.39 -0.73 14.90
CA PRO A 50 9.38 -1.20 15.83
C PRO A 50 8.50 -0.03 16.31
N ASP A 51 7.29 -0.36 16.76
CA ASP A 51 6.35 0.56 17.41
C ASP A 51 5.92 1.80 16.60
N LYS A 52 6.24 1.86 15.30
CA LYS A 52 5.80 2.94 14.42
C LYS A 52 5.00 2.41 13.22
N PRO A 53 3.66 2.56 13.24
CA PRO A 53 2.82 2.22 12.10
C PRO A 53 3.16 3.05 10.85
N ALA A 54 3.14 2.43 9.68
CA ALA A 54 3.48 3.10 8.41
C ALA A 54 2.66 4.38 8.14
N ALA A 55 1.38 4.41 8.49
CA ALA A 55 0.53 5.59 8.31
C ALA A 55 1.01 6.82 9.10
N VAL A 56 1.47 6.60 10.34
CA VAL A 56 2.04 7.66 11.20
C VAL A 56 3.41 8.09 10.66
N ALA A 57 4.25 7.11 10.29
CA ALA A 57 5.56 7.39 9.70
C ALA A 57 5.45 8.22 8.40
N LEU A 58 4.46 7.94 7.55
CA LEU A 58 4.19 8.73 6.34
C LEU A 58 3.95 10.20 6.69
N ILE A 59 3.02 10.49 7.59
CA ILE A 59 2.70 11.89 7.98
C ILE A 59 3.95 12.59 8.54
N GLU A 60 4.69 11.93 9.44
CA GLU A 60 5.91 12.51 10.02
C GLU A 60 6.99 12.80 8.96
N LEU A 61 7.19 11.90 8.01
CA LEU A 61 8.19 12.05 6.96
C LEU A 61 7.86 13.20 6.02
N PHE A 62 6.61 13.30 5.58
CA PHE A 62 6.13 14.36 4.69
C PHE A 62 6.04 15.73 5.38
N ARG A 63 5.94 15.78 6.71
CA ARG A 63 6.08 17.02 7.48
C ARG A 63 7.53 17.49 7.60
N LYS A 64 8.49 16.55 7.68
CA LYS A 64 9.92 16.85 7.81
C LYS A 64 10.61 17.12 6.47
N THR A 65 10.06 16.57 5.40
CA THR A 65 10.67 16.57 4.08
C THR A 65 9.70 17.18 3.08
N LEU A 66 10.10 18.31 2.51
CA LEU A 66 9.37 18.94 1.42
C LEU A 66 9.79 18.32 0.08
N ASP A 67 8.95 18.48 -0.95
CA ASP A 67 9.25 18.09 -2.33
C ASP A 67 9.46 16.58 -2.53
N VAL A 68 8.63 15.75 -1.85
CA VAL A 68 8.68 14.28 -1.96
C VAL A 68 7.55 13.75 -2.83
N THR A 69 7.88 12.83 -3.74
CA THR A 69 6.91 12.05 -4.53
C THR A 69 6.52 10.77 -3.77
N LEU A 70 5.21 10.54 -3.64
CA LEU A 70 4.66 9.32 -3.05
C LEU A 70 4.35 8.29 -4.14
N ILE A 71 4.98 7.12 -4.09
CA ILE A 71 4.76 6.03 -5.06
C ILE A 71 4.02 4.89 -4.38
N CYS A 72 2.89 4.49 -4.96
CA CYS A 72 1.96 3.50 -4.41
C CYS A 72 1.88 2.30 -5.34
N ILE A 73 2.61 1.22 -5.01
CA ILE A 73 2.67 -0.03 -5.80
C ILE A 73 1.78 -1.15 -5.26
N GLY A 74 1.10 -0.93 -4.13
CA GLY A 74 0.22 -1.91 -3.50
C GLY A 74 -1.06 -1.26 -3.00
N LEU A 75 -1.75 -1.93 -2.07
CA LEU A 75 -3.00 -1.44 -1.51
C LEU A 75 -2.84 -0.07 -0.86
N LEU A 76 -3.82 0.81 -1.10
CA LEU A 76 -3.80 2.19 -0.62
C LEU A 76 -4.24 2.34 0.85
N THR A 77 -4.36 1.24 1.59
CA THR A 77 -4.85 1.19 2.98
C THR A 77 -4.04 2.09 3.91
N ASN A 78 -2.70 2.10 3.79
CA ASN A 78 -1.84 2.95 4.62
C ASN A 78 -2.05 4.45 4.34
N ILE A 79 -2.36 4.81 3.09
CA ILE A 79 -2.61 6.19 2.68
C ILE A 79 -3.98 6.64 3.16
N ALA A 80 -5.00 5.77 3.03
CA ALA A 80 -6.31 6.03 3.61
C ALA A 80 -6.24 6.25 5.13
N LEU A 81 -5.46 5.44 5.84
CA LEU A 81 -5.23 5.63 7.27
C LEU A 81 -4.50 6.96 7.55
N ALA A 82 -3.48 7.29 6.78
CA ALA A 82 -2.77 8.56 6.94
C ALA A 82 -3.71 9.77 6.75
N LEU A 83 -4.58 9.73 5.75
CA LEU A 83 -5.57 10.78 5.49
C LEU A 83 -6.66 10.86 6.57
N GLN A 84 -7.06 9.72 7.15
CA GLN A 84 -8.00 9.71 8.28
C GLN A 84 -7.37 10.28 9.56
N LEU A 85 -6.08 10.01 9.79
CA LEU A 85 -5.35 10.55 10.94
C LEU A 85 -5.02 12.04 10.78
N ASP A 86 -4.65 12.46 9.58
CA ASP A 86 -4.33 13.85 9.25
C ASP A 86 -4.82 14.21 7.84
N PRO A 87 -5.99 14.88 7.72
CA PRO A 87 -6.50 15.33 6.43
C PRO A 87 -5.57 16.31 5.69
N ALA A 88 -4.68 17.02 6.40
CA ALA A 88 -3.72 17.92 5.77
C ALA A 88 -2.66 17.16 4.97
N PHE A 89 -2.48 15.86 5.24
CA PHE A 89 -1.57 14.98 4.49
C PHE A 89 -1.86 15.00 2.99
N ALA A 90 -3.10 15.19 2.57
CA ALA A 90 -3.49 15.24 1.16
C ALA A 90 -2.70 16.28 0.35
N LYS A 91 -2.22 17.35 0.99
CA LYS A 91 -1.49 18.46 0.35
C LYS A 91 0.03 18.38 0.54
N MET A 92 0.53 17.40 1.29
CA MET A 92 1.96 17.34 1.62
C MET A 92 2.82 16.75 0.48
N PRO A 93 2.41 15.65 -0.20
CA PRO A 93 3.17 15.15 -1.34
C PRO A 93 3.17 16.15 -2.49
N ARG A 94 4.31 16.31 -3.15
CA ARG A 94 4.37 17.07 -4.41
C ARG A 94 3.61 16.34 -5.51
N GLU A 95 3.80 15.03 -5.57
CA GLU A 95 3.27 14.18 -6.62
C GLU A 95 2.90 12.83 -6.00
N VAL A 96 1.82 12.24 -6.48
CA VAL A 96 1.38 10.91 -6.07
C VAL A 96 1.26 10.04 -7.33
N VAL A 97 2.07 8.99 -7.40
CA VAL A 97 2.05 8.00 -8.48
C VAL A 97 1.39 6.73 -7.95
N ILE A 98 0.28 6.33 -8.55
CA ILE A 98 -0.47 5.15 -8.14
C ILE A 98 -0.41 4.11 -9.25
N MET A 99 0.13 2.92 -8.93
CA MET A 99 0.04 1.76 -9.79
C MET A 99 -1.32 1.10 -9.56
N GLY A 100 -2.36 1.59 -10.24
CA GLY A 100 -3.71 1.06 -10.09
C GLY A 100 -4.76 1.97 -10.72
N GLY A 101 -5.97 1.45 -10.85
CA GLY A 101 -7.09 2.13 -11.50
C GLY A 101 -7.21 1.81 -12.98
N ASN A 102 -8.44 1.85 -13.49
CA ASN A 102 -8.72 1.49 -14.87
C ASN A 102 -9.64 2.53 -15.51
N LEU A 103 -9.15 3.16 -16.57
CA LEU A 103 -9.88 4.18 -17.31
C LEU A 103 -10.78 3.61 -18.40
N HIS A 104 -10.46 2.42 -18.93
CA HIS A 104 -11.13 1.84 -20.11
C HIS A 104 -11.94 0.58 -19.81
N GLY A 105 -12.02 0.15 -18.55
CA GLY A 105 -12.73 -1.08 -18.17
C GLY A 105 -12.05 -2.37 -18.64
N THR A 106 -10.76 -2.34 -18.99
CA THR A 106 -9.96 -3.54 -19.27
C THR A 106 -9.32 -4.09 -18.00
N PHE A 107 -9.79 -5.23 -17.52
CA PHE A 107 -9.46 -5.73 -16.19
C PHE A 107 -8.55 -6.97 -16.24
N LEU A 108 -7.74 -7.16 -15.20
CA LEU A 108 -6.87 -8.34 -15.08
C LEU A 108 -7.56 -9.47 -14.29
N ILE A 109 -8.40 -9.15 -13.31
CA ILE A 109 -9.16 -10.12 -12.51
C ILE A 109 -10.59 -9.60 -12.27
N ASN A 110 -11.63 -10.44 -12.39
CA ASN A 110 -13.02 -10.16 -11.97
C ASN A 110 -13.50 -8.69 -12.14
N ASN A 111 -13.38 -8.15 -13.35
CA ASN A 111 -13.76 -6.77 -13.67
C ASN A 111 -13.11 -5.68 -12.78
N SER A 112 -11.89 -5.91 -12.29
CA SER A 112 -11.04 -4.94 -11.57
C SER A 112 -9.54 -5.20 -11.78
N LEU A 113 -8.69 -4.23 -11.43
CA LEU A 113 -7.25 -4.47 -11.27
C LEU A 113 -6.98 -5.01 -9.86
N ILE A 114 -6.00 -5.91 -9.70
CA ILE A 114 -5.71 -6.59 -8.42
C ILE A 114 -5.67 -5.60 -7.23
N ILE A 115 -4.94 -4.50 -7.39
CA ILE A 115 -4.76 -3.48 -6.35
C ILE A 115 -6.07 -2.75 -6.03
N CYS A 116 -6.91 -2.49 -7.03
CA CYS A 116 -8.22 -1.84 -6.84
C CYS A 116 -9.33 -2.79 -6.41
N TRP A 117 -9.24 -4.06 -6.81
CA TRP A 117 -10.17 -5.11 -6.44
C TRP A 117 -10.12 -5.35 -4.94
N GLU A 118 -8.93 -5.40 -4.36
CA GLU A 118 -8.78 -5.64 -2.92
C GLU A 118 -9.18 -4.42 -2.06
N THR A 119 -9.29 -3.20 -2.63
CA THR A 119 -9.69 -1.98 -1.89
C THR A 119 -10.67 -1.05 -2.64
N PRO A 120 -11.83 -1.51 -3.14
CA PRO A 120 -12.69 -0.71 -4.02
C PRO A 120 -13.35 0.48 -3.32
N SER A 121 -13.67 0.35 -2.03
CA SER A 121 -14.30 1.39 -1.23
C SER A 121 -13.37 2.56 -0.92
N LEU A 122 -12.06 2.37 -1.07
CA LEU A 122 -11.05 3.38 -0.75
C LEU A 122 -10.49 4.05 -1.99
N THR A 123 -10.41 3.36 -3.12
CA THR A 123 -9.79 3.89 -4.35
C THR A 123 -10.52 5.13 -4.88
N LEU A 124 -11.84 5.11 -4.98
CA LEU A 124 -12.60 6.26 -5.49
C LEU A 124 -12.54 7.49 -4.55
N PRO A 125 -12.76 7.36 -3.22
CA PRO A 125 -12.61 8.50 -2.31
C PRO A 125 -11.18 9.02 -2.20
N LEU A 126 -10.18 8.14 -2.30
CA LEU A 126 -8.77 8.56 -2.30
C LEU A 126 -8.43 9.33 -3.57
N ILE A 127 -8.81 8.80 -4.73
CA ILE A 127 -8.58 9.49 -6.01
C ILE A 127 -9.33 10.81 -6.02
N SER A 128 -10.56 10.90 -5.52
CA SER A 128 -11.25 12.19 -5.45
C SER A 128 -10.58 13.17 -4.49
N THR A 129 -10.12 12.71 -3.32
CA THR A 129 -9.43 13.57 -2.35
C THR A 129 -8.08 14.06 -2.86
N ILE A 130 -7.38 13.24 -3.66
CA ILE A 130 -6.08 13.58 -4.25
C ILE A 130 -6.23 14.37 -5.55
N ALA A 131 -7.25 14.11 -6.38
CA ALA A 131 -7.46 14.76 -7.68
C ALA A 131 -8.22 16.09 -7.62
N ILE A 132 -8.82 16.44 -6.48
CA ILE A 132 -9.46 17.74 -6.24
C ILE A 132 -8.45 18.79 -5.73
N LEU A 133 -7.21 18.40 -5.47
CA LEU A 133 -6.10 19.27 -5.06
C LEU A 133 -5.16 19.57 -6.23
#